data_AF-A0A9P0FIM3-F1
#
_entry.id   AF-A0A9P0FIM3-F1
#
_cell.length_a   1.000
_cell.length_b   1.000
_cell.length_c   1.000
_cell.angle_alpha   90.00
_cell.angle_beta   90.00
_cell.angle_gamma   90.00
#
_symmetry.space_group_name_H-M   'P 1'
#
loop_
_entity.id
_entity.type
_entity.pdbx_description
1 polymer ?
#
loop_
_entity_poly.entity_id
_entity_poly.type
_entity_poly.pdbx_seq_one_letter_code
_entity_poly.pdbx_strand_id
1 'polypeptide(L)'
;MLFLLIVGITPPYPVVRYSLLPYWYEWILLVWLSGLLLFELTNPSDKSGLGWIKLSVLLFSIFGVGVHLLGLLFIERTYWPTLMYCRNQLFALSFVLACVQILDFLSFHHLFGPWAIIIGNLMKDLARFLAVLAIFVFGFSMQFVALNQPFQNLTPGEIRRLKAPYRGYFKDVIMNPLYAFELLFFAVFGQTTYDELLVKALPNHIPHRPSWTDNLFKVVFGIYMLVSVVVLINLLIAMMSDTYQRIQSPTCISSMAKAAA
;
A
#
# COMPACT_ATOMS: atom_id res chain seq x y z
N MET A 1 11.71 11.17 15.80
CA MET A 1 10.23 11.06 15.84
C MET A 1 9.54 12.35 16.20
N LEU A 2 9.78 12.93 17.39
CA LEU A 2 9.14 14.19 17.82
C LEU A 2 9.32 15.32 16.79
N PHE A 3 10.54 15.52 16.28
CA PHE A 3 10.80 16.54 15.26
C PHE A 3 10.10 16.27 13.91
N LEU A 4 9.96 14.99 13.51
CA LEU A 4 9.20 14.60 12.31
C LEU A 4 7.70 14.85 12.50
N LEU A 5 7.17 14.58 13.69
CA LEU A 5 5.78 14.87 14.06
C LEU A 5 5.49 16.37 13.97
N ILE A 6 6.34 17.20 14.60
CA ILE A 6 6.19 18.66 14.62
C ILE A 6 6.30 19.26 13.21
N VAL A 7 7.22 18.79 12.38
CA VAL A 7 7.41 19.37 11.02
C VAL A 7 6.40 18.85 10.00
N GLY A 8 6.14 17.54 10.01
CA GLY A 8 5.37 16.88 8.95
C GLY A 8 3.87 16.81 9.21
N ILE A 9 3.44 16.65 10.47
CA ILE A 9 2.07 16.31 10.82
C ILE A 9 1.37 17.47 11.54
N THR A 10 2.00 18.03 12.59
CA THR A 10 1.43 19.11 13.40
C THR A 10 2.31 20.37 13.35
N PRO A 11 2.43 21.02 12.18
CA PRO A 11 3.25 22.22 12.04
C PRO A 11 2.65 23.37 12.86
N PRO A 12 3.45 24.07 13.69
CA PRO A 12 2.95 25.20 14.48
C PRO A 12 2.53 26.41 13.63
N TYR A 13 2.99 26.47 12.38
CA TYR A 13 2.74 27.55 11.43
C TYR A 13 2.16 26.99 10.14
N PRO A 14 1.40 27.78 9.36
CA PRO A 14 0.86 27.32 8.10
C PRO A 14 1.97 26.88 7.14
N VAL A 15 1.75 25.73 6.51
CA VAL A 15 2.73 25.09 5.62
C VAL A 15 2.87 25.87 4.30
N VAL A 16 1.75 26.39 3.80
CA VAL A 16 1.73 27.27 2.62
C VAL A 16 2.00 28.69 3.09
N ARG A 17 3.09 29.27 2.62
CA ARG A 17 3.59 30.58 3.06
C ARG A 17 4.24 31.34 1.90
N TYR A 18 4.42 32.65 2.06
CA TYR A 18 4.97 33.54 1.03
C TYR A 18 6.46 33.30 0.72
N SER A 19 7.21 32.76 1.68
CA SER A 19 8.62 32.40 1.52
C SER A 19 8.85 30.97 1.95
N LEU A 20 9.55 30.18 1.13
CA LEU A 20 9.86 28.78 1.42
C LEU A 20 11.04 28.60 2.39
N LEU A 21 11.60 29.69 2.92
CA LEU A 21 12.72 29.62 3.88
C LEU A 21 12.36 28.79 5.11
N PRO A 22 13.26 27.91 5.60
CA PRO A 22 12.91 27.03 6.70
C PRO A 22 12.67 27.77 8.01
N TYR A 23 11.67 27.34 8.78
CA TYR A 23 11.44 27.84 10.14
C TYR A 23 12.41 27.22 11.16
N TRP A 24 12.46 27.78 12.37
CA TRP A 24 13.33 27.32 13.45
C TRP A 24 13.20 25.81 13.74
N TYR A 25 11.99 25.27 13.73
CA TYR A 25 11.74 23.84 13.97
C TYR A 25 12.12 22.95 12.76
N GLU A 26 12.08 23.50 11.54
CA GLU A 26 12.57 22.81 10.33
C GLU A 26 14.11 22.78 10.32
N TRP A 27 14.77 23.84 10.78
CA TRP A 27 16.22 23.88 11.00
C TRP A 27 16.67 22.87 12.06
N ILE A 28 15.97 22.78 13.19
CA ILE A 28 16.26 21.78 14.22
C ILE A 28 16.12 20.36 13.64
N LEU A 29 15.06 20.09 12.87
CA LEU A 29 14.91 18.80 12.20
C LEU A 29 16.09 18.52 11.25
N LEU A 30 16.52 19.51 10.46
CA LEU A 30 17.63 19.34 9.52
C LEU A 30 18.93 18.99 10.26
N VAL A 31 19.27 19.72 11.33
CA VAL A 31 20.44 19.41 12.18
C VAL A 31 20.33 18.00 12.76
N TRP A 32 19.15 17.62 13.25
CA TRP A 32 18.91 16.29 13.81
C TRP A 32 19.08 15.18 12.77
N LEU A 33 18.49 15.34 11.58
CA LEU A 33 18.61 14.39 10.48
C LEU A 33 20.04 14.29 9.97
N SER A 34 20.77 15.41 9.89
CA SER A 34 22.19 15.43 9.55
C SER A 34 23.03 14.67 10.59
N GLY A 35 22.72 14.82 11.88
CA GLY A 35 23.38 14.08 12.95
C GLY A 35 23.13 12.58 12.85
N LEU A 36 21.89 12.17 12.58
CA LEU A 36 21.54 10.76 12.37
C LEU A 36 22.19 10.17 11.11
N LEU A 37 22.28 10.96 10.03
CA LEU A 37 22.98 10.56 8.82
C LEU A 37 24.48 10.39 9.06
N LEU A 38 25.11 11.32 9.78
CA LEU A 38 26.51 11.19 10.17
C LEU A 38 26.75 9.96 11.06
N PHE A 39 25.86 9.72 12.03
CA PHE A 39 25.91 8.55 12.88
C PHE A 39 25.87 7.24 12.07
N GLU A 40 24.95 7.14 11.11
CA GLU A 40 24.82 5.96 10.26
C GLU A 40 26.00 5.80 9.28
N LEU A 41 26.59 6.90 8.79
CA LEU A 41 27.78 6.85 7.92
C LEU A 41 29.06 6.48 8.67
N THR A 42 29.18 6.91 9.94
CA THR A 42 30.35 6.62 10.79
C THR A 42 30.29 5.23 11.39
N ASN A 43 29.09 4.76 11.74
CA ASN A 43 28.84 3.43 12.29
C ASN A 43 27.73 2.76 11.48
N PRO A 44 28.05 2.08 10.37
CA PRO A 44 27.03 1.44 9.54
C PRO A 44 26.29 0.40 10.38
N SER A 45 24.96 0.52 10.47
CA SER A 45 24.15 -0.50 11.14
C SER A 45 24.28 -1.82 10.38
N ASP A 46 24.37 -2.92 11.13
CA ASP A 46 24.26 -4.25 10.54
C ASP A 46 22.95 -4.36 9.76
N LYS A 47 23.07 -4.77 8.49
CA LYS A 47 21.93 -4.98 7.58
C LYS A 47 21.10 -6.21 7.94
N SER A 48 21.34 -6.85 9.08
CA SER A 48 20.54 -7.98 9.54
C SER A 48 19.27 -7.46 10.24
N GLY A 49 18.11 -7.97 9.84
CA GLY A 49 16.82 -7.63 10.48
C GLY A 49 16.39 -6.16 10.32
N LEU A 50 16.24 -5.46 11.45
CA LEU A 50 15.59 -4.14 11.54
C LEU A 50 16.49 -2.95 11.14
N GLY A 51 17.80 -3.16 10.92
CA GLY A 51 18.73 -2.09 10.51
C GLY A 51 18.33 -1.38 9.21
N TRP A 52 17.70 -2.09 8.27
CA TRP A 52 17.16 -1.52 7.04
C TRP A 52 16.07 -0.46 7.27
N ILE A 53 15.34 -0.54 8.38
CA ILE A 53 14.29 0.43 8.70
C ILE A 53 14.93 1.77 9.06
N LYS A 54 16.06 1.77 9.79
CA LYS A 54 16.82 3.00 10.13
C LYS A 54 17.28 3.72 8.86
N LEU A 55 17.86 2.97 7.93
CA LEU A 55 18.25 3.49 6.61
C LEU A 55 17.04 4.02 5.81
N SER A 56 15.91 3.32 5.85
CA SER A 56 14.69 3.75 5.15
C SER A 56 14.11 5.05 5.72
N VAL A 57 14.09 5.23 7.05
CA VAL A 57 13.68 6.48 7.70
C VAL A 57 14.56 7.64 7.23
N LEU A 58 15.87 7.44 7.20
CA LEU A 58 16.82 8.45 6.71
C LEU A 58 16.59 8.77 5.24
N LEU A 59 16.43 7.75 4.39
CA LEU A 59 16.20 7.93 2.96
C LEU A 59 14.95 8.76 2.67
N PHE A 60 13.80 8.42 3.25
CA PHE A 60 12.57 9.20 3.05
C PHE A 60 12.67 10.61 3.63
N SER A 61 13.41 10.78 4.73
CA SER A 61 13.66 12.11 5.32
C SER A 61 14.55 12.98 4.42
N ILE A 62 15.59 12.41 3.82
CA ILE A 62 16.45 13.11 2.83
C ILE A 62 15.64 13.51 1.60
N PHE A 63 14.79 12.61 1.08
CA PHE A 63 13.88 12.96 0.00
C PHE A 63 12.91 14.08 0.40
N GLY A 64 12.38 14.07 1.62
CA GLY A 64 11.55 15.17 2.13
C GLY A 64 12.28 16.52 2.15
N VAL A 65 13.52 16.55 2.65
CA VAL A 65 14.37 17.76 2.62
C VAL A 65 14.70 18.16 1.17
N GLY A 66 14.99 17.19 0.30
CA GLY A 66 15.25 17.40 -1.12
C GLY A 66 14.08 18.02 -1.87
N VAL A 67 12.85 17.54 -1.61
CA VAL A 67 11.61 18.12 -2.14
C VAL A 67 11.46 19.59 -1.71
N HIS A 68 11.77 19.91 -0.45
CA HIS A 68 11.73 21.28 0.04
C HIS A 68 12.79 22.18 -0.62
N LEU A 69 14.01 21.69 -0.82
CA LEU A 69 15.08 22.41 -1.54
C LEU A 69 14.76 22.61 -3.03
N LEU A 70 14.16 21.61 -3.66
CA LEU A 70 13.72 21.68 -5.06
C LEU A 70 12.63 22.76 -5.22
N GLY A 71 11.75 22.90 -4.24
CA GLY A 71 10.80 24.00 -4.12
C GLY A 71 11.41 25.39 -4.07
N LEU A 72 12.55 25.53 -3.38
CA LEU A 72 13.26 26.79 -3.26
C LEU A 72 13.96 27.21 -4.56
N LEU A 73 14.48 26.25 -5.33
CA LEU A 73 15.38 26.52 -6.45
C LEU A 73 14.70 26.47 -7.83
N PHE A 74 13.72 25.58 -8.02
CA PHE A 74 13.26 25.21 -9.37
C PHE A 74 11.76 25.35 -9.61
N ILE A 75 10.93 25.46 -8.57
CA ILE A 75 9.47 25.39 -8.71
C ILE A 75 8.78 26.75 -8.53
N GLU A 76 7.87 27.05 -9.45
CA GLU A 76 7.00 28.22 -9.40
C GLU A 76 6.06 28.22 -8.20
N ARG A 77 5.72 29.42 -7.72
CA ARG A 77 4.87 29.63 -6.52
C ARG A 77 3.50 28.97 -6.60
N THR A 78 2.97 28.76 -7.81
CA THR A 78 1.69 28.10 -8.08
C THR A 78 1.64 26.65 -7.58
N TYR A 79 2.76 25.92 -7.64
CA TYR A 79 2.84 24.50 -7.27
C TYR A 79 3.36 24.26 -5.84
N TRP A 80 3.65 25.32 -5.09
CA TRP A 80 4.13 25.23 -3.70
C TRP A 80 3.22 24.43 -2.76
N PRO A 81 1.88 24.53 -2.82
CA PRO A 81 1.00 23.74 -1.96
C PRO A 81 1.16 22.24 -2.18
N THR A 82 1.20 21.79 -3.43
CA THR A 82 1.36 20.37 -3.78
C THR A 82 2.72 19.85 -3.33
N LEU A 83 3.78 20.63 -3.55
CA LEU A 83 5.13 20.28 -3.11
C LEU A 83 5.19 20.10 -1.58
N MET A 84 4.63 21.05 -0.84
CA MET A 84 4.59 21.01 0.62
C MET A 84 3.78 19.83 1.15
N TYR A 85 2.69 19.48 0.46
CA TYR A 85 1.95 18.26 0.75
C TYR A 85 2.82 17.02 0.55
N CYS A 86 3.50 16.88 -0.59
CA CYS A 86 4.40 15.75 -0.86
C CYS A 86 5.51 15.64 0.20
N ARG A 87 6.15 16.77 0.56
CA ARG A 87 7.14 16.83 1.65
C ARG A 87 6.56 16.29 2.97
N ASN A 88 5.37 16.76 3.35
CA ASN A 88 4.72 16.35 4.59
C ASN A 88 4.35 14.86 4.58
N GLN A 89 3.91 14.31 3.43
CA GLN A 89 3.66 12.87 3.29
C GLN A 89 4.94 12.03 3.45
N LEU A 90 6.07 12.49 2.90
CA LEU A 90 7.37 11.82 3.08
C LEU A 90 7.83 11.84 4.55
N PHE A 91 7.63 12.96 5.26
CA PHE A 91 7.91 13.04 6.69
C PHE A 91 6.94 12.22 7.54
N ALA A 92 5.66 12.14 7.17
CA ALA A 92 4.68 11.29 7.83
C ALA A 92 5.02 9.80 7.65
N LEU A 93 5.43 9.39 6.44
CA LEU A 93 5.94 8.03 6.20
C LEU A 93 7.19 7.74 7.02
N SER A 94 8.13 8.68 7.07
CA SER A 94 9.34 8.58 7.89
C SER A 94 9.00 8.46 9.38
N PHE A 95 7.95 9.16 9.84
CA PHE A 95 7.44 9.05 11.21
C PHE A 95 6.86 7.66 11.50
N VAL A 96 6.05 7.09 10.60
CA VAL A 96 5.52 5.72 10.74
C VAL A 96 6.67 4.70 10.82
N LEU A 97 7.65 4.79 9.92
CA LEU A 97 8.82 3.91 9.95
C LEU A 97 9.64 4.09 11.23
N ALA A 98 9.73 5.31 11.75
CA ALA A 98 10.39 5.57 13.03
C ALA A 98 9.59 5.00 14.21
N CYS A 99 8.25 4.93 14.15
CA CYS A 99 7.45 4.18 15.13
C CYS A 99 7.81 2.69 15.10
N VAL A 100 7.96 2.11 13.90
CA VAL A 100 8.40 0.71 13.76
C VAL A 100 9.82 0.52 14.30
N GLN A 101 10.70 1.50 14.13
CA GLN A 101 12.06 1.47 14.70
C GLN A 101 12.06 1.41 16.24
N ILE A 102 11.05 1.96 16.93
CA ILE A 102 10.93 1.81 18.39
C ILE A 102 10.80 0.33 18.80
N LEU A 103 10.18 -0.50 17.95
CA LEU A 103 10.05 -1.94 18.22
C LEU A 103 11.42 -2.64 18.31
N ASP A 104 12.44 -2.10 17.63
CA ASP A 104 13.83 -2.56 17.75
C ASP A 104 14.35 -2.38 19.18
N PHE A 105 14.06 -1.24 19.81
CA PHE A 105 14.49 -0.96 21.18
C PHE A 105 13.70 -1.77 22.21
N LEU A 106 12.47 -2.17 21.91
CA LEU A 106 11.72 -3.07 22.79
C LEU A 106 12.28 -4.49 22.79
N SER A 107 13.05 -4.88 21.76
CA SER A 107 13.64 -6.22 21.65
C SER A 107 14.66 -6.54 22.76
N PHE A 108 15.19 -5.54 23.48
CA PHE A 108 16.05 -5.75 24.65
C PHE A 108 15.32 -6.41 25.83
N HIS A 109 13.99 -6.33 25.86
CA HIS A 109 13.21 -7.04 26.87
C HIS A 109 13.21 -8.54 26.54
N HIS A 110 13.53 -9.37 27.53
CA HIS A 110 13.59 -10.84 27.41
C HIS A 110 12.32 -11.47 26.82
N LEU A 111 11.16 -10.83 26.98
CA LEU A 111 9.93 -11.27 26.31
C LEU A 111 9.94 -10.90 24.81
N PHE A 112 10.32 -9.67 24.43
CA PHE A 112 10.13 -9.12 23.09
C PHE A 112 11.21 -9.50 22.07
N GLY A 113 12.42 -9.84 22.52
CA GLY A 113 13.50 -10.28 21.63
C GLY A 113 13.12 -11.48 20.76
N PRO A 114 12.68 -12.61 21.35
CA PRO A 114 12.21 -13.78 20.60
C PRO A 114 11.03 -13.47 19.67
N TRP A 115 10.10 -12.59 20.07
CA TRP A 115 8.97 -12.19 19.23
C TRP A 115 9.42 -11.49 17.94
N ALA A 116 10.43 -10.62 17.99
CA ALA A 116 10.92 -9.93 16.79
C ALA A 116 11.48 -10.92 15.74
N ILE A 117 12.19 -11.96 16.19
CA ILE A 117 12.72 -13.02 15.32
C ILE A 117 11.58 -13.86 14.73
N ILE A 118 10.59 -14.22 15.54
CA ILE A 118 9.40 -14.95 15.09
C ILE A 118 8.64 -14.14 14.04
N ILE A 119 8.38 -12.85 14.30
CA ILE A 119 7.71 -11.94 13.36
C ILE A 119 8.48 -11.88 12.04
N GLY A 120 9.80 -11.71 12.08
CA GLY A 120 10.62 -11.65 10.86
C GLY A 120 10.53 -12.90 9.98
N ASN A 121 10.44 -14.09 10.59
CA ASN A 121 10.26 -15.35 9.84
C ASN A 121 8.84 -15.48 9.29
N LEU A 122 7.83 -15.19 10.11
CA LEU A 122 6.42 -15.17 9.69
C LEU A 122 6.16 -14.18 8.55
N MET A 123 6.85 -13.03 8.53
CA MET A 123 6.74 -12.05 7.45
C MET A 123 7.18 -12.59 6.09
N LYS A 124 8.13 -13.55 6.04
CA LYS A 124 8.54 -14.19 4.78
C LYS A 124 7.46 -15.09 4.22
N ASP A 125 6.78 -15.84 5.09
CA ASP A 125 5.68 -16.71 4.68
C ASP A 125 4.43 -15.90 4.30
N LEU A 126 4.16 -14.81 5.03
CA LEU A 126 3.16 -13.82 4.66
C LEU A 126 3.44 -13.22 3.27
N ALA A 127 4.69 -12.84 2.97
CA ALA A 127 5.03 -12.26 1.67
C ALA A 127 4.79 -13.24 0.51
N ARG A 128 5.15 -14.52 0.68
CA ARG A 128 4.86 -15.56 -0.32
C ARG A 128 3.36 -15.75 -0.52
N PHE A 129 2.59 -15.76 0.58
CA PHE A 129 1.15 -15.84 0.50
C PHE A 129 0.51 -14.63 -0.19
N LEU A 130 0.97 -13.41 0.14
CA LEU A 130 0.48 -12.17 -0.46
C LEU A 130 0.68 -12.17 -1.98
N ALA A 131 1.78 -12.76 -2.47
CA ALA A 131 1.99 -12.94 -3.91
C ALA A 131 0.93 -13.84 -4.55
N VAL A 132 0.58 -14.96 -3.92
CA VAL A 132 -0.50 -15.84 -4.39
C VAL A 132 -1.84 -15.11 -4.36
N LEU A 133 -2.16 -14.43 -3.27
CA LEU A 133 -3.39 -13.63 -3.15
C LEU A 133 -3.45 -12.55 -4.25
N ALA A 134 -2.35 -11.83 -4.50
CA ALA A 134 -2.29 -10.80 -5.53
C ALA A 134 -2.59 -11.35 -6.93
N ILE A 135 -2.13 -12.56 -7.27
CA ILE A 135 -2.44 -13.22 -8.54
C ILE A 135 -3.94 -13.49 -8.66
N PHE A 136 -4.59 -13.98 -7.60
CA PHE A 136 -6.02 -14.21 -7.59
C PHE A 136 -6.82 -12.90 -7.70
N VAL A 137 -6.50 -11.90 -6.88
CA VAL A 137 -7.15 -10.57 -6.92
C VAL A 137 -7.00 -9.96 -8.31
N PHE A 138 -5.81 -10.04 -8.91
CA PHE A 138 -5.57 -9.56 -10.27
C PHE A 138 -6.40 -10.32 -11.30
N GLY A 139 -6.40 -11.66 -11.27
CA GLY A 139 -7.18 -12.48 -12.21
C GLY A 139 -8.68 -12.19 -12.15
N PHE A 140 -9.24 -12.13 -10.94
CA PHE A 140 -10.65 -11.78 -10.76
C PHE A 140 -10.92 -10.31 -11.12
N SER A 141 -10.01 -9.37 -10.86
CA SER A 141 -10.21 -7.96 -11.24
C SER A 141 -10.39 -7.81 -12.75
N MET A 142 -9.59 -8.51 -13.55
CA MET A 142 -9.73 -8.52 -15.01
C MET A 142 -11.04 -9.17 -15.46
N GLN A 143 -11.50 -10.22 -14.75
CA GLN A 143 -12.81 -10.81 -14.99
C GLN A 143 -13.95 -9.81 -14.72
N PHE A 144 -13.87 -9.01 -13.65
CA PHE A 144 -14.88 -7.98 -13.35
C PHE A 144 -14.86 -6.82 -14.33
N VAL A 145 -13.69 -6.45 -14.84
CA VAL A 145 -13.59 -5.47 -15.95
C VAL A 145 -14.31 -6.01 -17.18
N ALA A 146 -14.12 -7.30 -17.51
CA ALA A 146 -14.80 -7.94 -18.64
C ALA A 146 -16.32 -8.07 -18.42
N LEU A 147 -16.77 -8.38 -17.20
CA LEU A 147 -18.21 -8.44 -16.85
C LEU A 147 -18.91 -7.09 -16.98
N ASN A 148 -18.19 -5.97 -16.84
CA ASN A 148 -18.72 -4.62 -17.00
C ASN A 148 -18.76 -4.15 -18.48
N GLN A 149 -18.40 -5.00 -19.45
CA GLN A 149 -18.54 -4.66 -20.86
C GLN A 149 -20.03 -4.56 -21.24
N PRO A 150 -20.45 -3.46 -21.90
CA PRO A 150 -21.84 -3.28 -22.29
C PRO A 150 -22.14 -4.20 -23.47
N PHE A 151 -23.22 -4.96 -23.39
CA PHE A 151 -23.71 -5.73 -24.52
C PHE A 151 -25.23 -5.72 -24.57
N GLN A 152 -25.76 -5.61 -25.78
CA GLN A 152 -27.20 -5.62 -26.05
C GLN A 152 -27.48 -6.35 -27.36
N ASN A 153 -28.67 -6.94 -27.46
CA ASN A 153 -29.14 -7.52 -28.70
C ASN A 153 -29.43 -6.40 -29.70
N LEU A 154 -28.90 -6.54 -30.91
CA LEU A 154 -29.00 -5.51 -31.94
C LEU A 154 -30.37 -5.58 -32.63
N THR A 155 -31.00 -4.43 -32.83
CA THR A 155 -32.16 -4.32 -33.72
C THR A 155 -31.74 -4.31 -35.19
N PRO A 156 -32.61 -4.72 -36.14
CA PRO A 156 -32.30 -4.72 -37.58
C PRO A 156 -31.77 -3.37 -38.11
N GLY A 157 -32.21 -2.25 -37.54
CA GLY A 157 -31.72 -0.91 -37.88
C GLY A 157 -30.30 -0.61 -37.37
N GLU A 158 -29.92 -1.16 -36.22
CA GLU A 158 -28.57 -1.02 -35.64
C GLU A 158 -27.55 -1.91 -36.35
N ILE A 159 -27.97 -3.09 -36.81
CA ILE A 159 -27.14 -3.98 -37.66
C ILE A 159 -26.67 -3.24 -38.91
N ARG A 160 -27.51 -2.36 -39.47
CA ARG A 160 -27.13 -1.52 -40.62
C ARG A 160 -26.08 -0.46 -40.26
N ARG A 161 -26.02 0.00 -39.00
CA ARG A 161 -25.07 1.00 -38.48
C ARG A 161 -23.71 0.41 -38.09
N LEU A 162 -23.62 -0.91 -37.85
CA LEU A 162 -22.35 -1.60 -37.61
C LEU A 162 -21.34 -1.48 -38.76
N LYS A 163 -21.81 -1.14 -39.98
CA LYS A 163 -20.96 -0.95 -41.15
C LYS A 163 -20.09 0.32 -41.09
N ALA A 164 -20.34 1.22 -40.13
CA ALA A 164 -19.48 2.38 -39.91
C ALA A 164 -18.17 1.95 -39.21
N PRO A 165 -16.99 2.42 -39.66
CA PRO A 165 -15.74 2.07 -39.00
C PRO A 165 -15.75 2.62 -37.56
N TYR A 166 -15.71 1.71 -36.59
CA TYR A 166 -15.55 2.03 -35.19
C TYR A 166 -14.20 2.73 -34.97
N ARG A 167 -14.21 3.91 -34.34
CA ARG A 167 -13.01 4.69 -34.01
C ARG A 167 -12.81 4.74 -32.49
N GLY A 168 -11.60 4.39 -32.04
CA GLY A 168 -11.14 4.49 -30.66
C GLY A 168 -10.64 3.16 -30.09
N TYR A 169 -9.49 3.18 -29.41
CA TYR A 169 -8.98 2.04 -28.64
C TYR A 169 -9.72 1.94 -27.30
N PHE A 170 -9.97 0.71 -26.80
CA PHE A 170 -10.55 0.41 -25.47
C PHE A 170 -11.92 1.03 -25.14
N LYS A 171 -12.73 1.37 -26.15
CA LYS A 171 -14.02 2.04 -25.94
C LYS A 171 -15.03 1.22 -25.12
N ASP A 172 -14.95 -0.11 -25.20
CA ASP A 172 -15.87 -1.02 -24.50
C ASP A 172 -15.45 -1.29 -23.04
N VAL A 173 -14.27 -0.81 -22.64
CA VAL A 173 -13.78 -0.90 -21.25
C VAL A 173 -14.34 0.29 -20.47
N ILE A 174 -15.46 0.06 -19.80
CA ILE A 174 -16.10 1.11 -18.99
C ILE A 174 -15.43 1.25 -17.61
N MET A 175 -14.98 0.13 -17.03
CA MET A 175 -14.36 0.10 -15.71
C MET A 175 -12.83 0.11 -15.83
N ASN A 176 -12.17 1.05 -15.13
CA ASN A 176 -10.71 1.06 -15.06
C ASN A 176 -10.20 -0.21 -14.34
N PRO A 177 -9.30 -1.01 -14.95
CA PRO A 177 -8.77 -2.21 -14.32
C PRO A 177 -8.10 -1.98 -12.96
N LEU A 178 -7.43 -0.84 -12.77
CA LEU A 178 -6.79 -0.52 -11.48
C LEU A 178 -7.83 -0.25 -10.38
N TYR A 179 -8.94 0.39 -10.74
CA TYR A 179 -10.03 0.64 -9.81
C TYR A 179 -10.76 -0.66 -9.44
N ALA A 180 -10.95 -1.58 -10.41
CA ALA A 180 -11.47 -2.91 -10.13
C ALA A 180 -10.54 -3.71 -9.19
N PHE A 181 -9.24 -3.64 -9.43
CA PHE A 181 -8.25 -4.29 -8.55
C PHE A 181 -8.32 -3.77 -7.12
N GLU A 182 -8.40 -2.45 -6.93
CA GLU A 182 -8.52 -1.81 -5.62
C GLU A 182 -9.79 -2.25 -4.88
N LEU A 183 -10.94 -2.21 -5.56
CA LEU A 183 -12.21 -2.66 -4.98
C LEU A 183 -12.18 -4.15 -4.59
N LEU A 184 -11.62 -5.03 -5.42
CA LEU A 184 -11.48 -6.44 -5.06
C LEU A 184 -10.50 -6.64 -3.91
N PHE A 185 -9.41 -5.87 -3.85
CA PHE A 185 -8.48 -5.91 -2.73
C PHE A 185 -9.18 -5.58 -1.41
N PHE A 186 -10.00 -4.52 -1.37
CA PHE A 186 -10.79 -4.17 -0.19
C PHE A 186 -11.93 -5.17 0.10
N ALA A 187 -12.44 -5.88 -0.92
CA ALA A 187 -13.41 -6.95 -0.74
C ALA A 187 -12.87 -8.11 0.12
N VAL A 188 -11.55 -8.40 0.11
CA VAL A 188 -10.93 -9.41 0.98
C VAL A 188 -11.14 -9.08 2.47
N PHE A 189 -11.22 -7.79 2.81
CA PHE A 189 -11.50 -7.30 4.16
C PHE A 189 -12.99 -7.10 4.45
N GLY A 190 -13.87 -7.47 3.52
CA GLY A 190 -15.32 -7.32 3.66
C GLY A 190 -15.82 -5.88 3.50
N GLN A 191 -15.03 -4.97 2.93
CA GLN A 191 -15.39 -3.56 2.78
C GLN A 191 -16.12 -3.24 1.46
N THR A 192 -16.14 -4.17 0.51
CA THR A 192 -16.72 -3.96 -0.82
C THR A 192 -17.83 -4.95 -1.07
N THR A 193 -18.94 -4.43 -1.59
CA THR A 193 -20.10 -5.22 -2.02
C THR A 193 -20.09 -5.45 -3.54
N TYR A 194 -20.82 -6.45 -4.03
CA TYR A 194 -20.91 -6.71 -5.47
C TYR A 194 -21.51 -5.52 -6.24
N ASP A 195 -22.34 -4.69 -5.59
CA ASP A 195 -22.97 -3.51 -6.19
C ASP A 195 -21.97 -2.38 -6.50
N GLU A 196 -20.86 -2.30 -5.79
CA GLU A 196 -19.79 -1.32 -6.04
C GLU A 196 -18.92 -1.70 -7.24
N LEU A 197 -18.86 -3.00 -7.57
CA LEU A 197 -18.19 -3.52 -8.76
C LEU A 197 -19.04 -3.37 -10.03
N LEU A 198 -20.32 -3.02 -9.89
CA LEU A 198 -21.20 -2.70 -10.99
C LEU A 198 -20.99 -1.24 -11.37
N VAL A 199 -20.65 -0.98 -12.64
CA VAL A 199 -20.72 0.40 -13.15
C VAL A 199 -22.18 0.85 -13.15
N LYS A 200 -22.52 1.73 -12.22
CA LYS A 200 -23.86 2.32 -12.12
C LYS A 200 -24.13 3.23 -13.31
N ALA A 201 -25.38 3.25 -13.75
CA ALA A 201 -25.82 4.17 -14.79
C ALA A 201 -25.55 5.62 -14.37
N LEU A 202 -24.73 6.31 -15.13
CA LEU A 202 -24.56 7.75 -15.02
C LEU A 202 -25.73 8.42 -15.75
N PRO A 203 -26.14 9.65 -15.35
CA PRO A 203 -27.28 10.34 -15.96
C PRO A 203 -27.23 10.45 -17.49
N ASN A 204 -26.02 10.42 -18.06
CA ASN A 204 -25.77 10.59 -19.49
C ASN A 204 -25.32 9.29 -20.21
N HIS A 205 -25.11 8.19 -19.48
CA HIS A 205 -24.71 6.89 -20.02
C HIS A 205 -25.36 5.79 -19.20
N ILE A 206 -26.41 5.19 -19.74
CA ILE A 206 -27.06 4.01 -19.18
C ILE A 206 -26.40 2.81 -19.85
N PRO A 207 -25.45 2.10 -19.21
CA PRO A 207 -24.95 0.85 -19.74
C PRO A 207 -26.13 -0.12 -19.79
N HIS A 208 -26.66 -0.34 -20.99
CA HIS A 208 -27.71 -1.34 -21.20
C HIS A 208 -27.08 -2.71 -21.02
N ARG A 209 -27.56 -3.44 -20.00
CA ARG A 209 -27.19 -4.82 -19.74
C ARG A 209 -28.44 -5.64 -19.43
N PRO A 210 -28.48 -6.91 -19.80
CA PRO A 210 -29.57 -7.80 -19.41
C PRO A 210 -29.63 -7.98 -17.88
N SER A 211 -30.83 -8.15 -17.33
CA SER A 211 -31.03 -8.38 -15.89
C SER A 211 -30.40 -9.67 -15.37
N TRP A 212 -30.19 -10.67 -16.23
CA TRP A 212 -29.53 -11.93 -15.83
C TRP A 212 -28.05 -11.73 -15.49
N THR A 213 -27.41 -10.68 -16.01
CA THR A 213 -26.00 -10.39 -15.76
C THR A 213 -25.77 -10.06 -14.29
N ASP A 214 -26.73 -9.45 -13.58
CA ASP A 214 -26.62 -9.19 -12.14
C ASP A 214 -26.45 -10.49 -11.33
N ASN A 215 -27.08 -11.58 -11.76
CA ASN A 215 -26.89 -12.90 -11.14
C ASN A 215 -25.48 -13.44 -11.41
N LEU A 216 -24.93 -13.22 -12.60
CA LEU A 216 -23.57 -13.62 -12.94
C LEU A 216 -22.55 -12.87 -12.07
N PHE A 217 -22.73 -11.56 -11.84
CA PHE A 217 -21.89 -10.79 -10.92
C PHE A 217 -21.92 -11.36 -9.50
N LYS A 218 -23.11 -11.70 -8.98
CA LYS A 218 -23.25 -12.32 -7.64
C LYS A 218 -22.53 -13.67 -7.56
N VAL A 219 -22.66 -14.51 -8.59
CA VAL A 219 -21.99 -15.83 -8.64
C VAL A 219 -20.47 -15.68 -8.69
N VAL A 220 -19.95 -14.84 -9.60
CA VAL A 220 -18.50 -14.63 -9.73
C VAL A 220 -17.92 -13.98 -8.48
N PHE A 221 -18.61 -13.01 -7.89
CA PHE A 221 -18.22 -12.41 -6.62
C PHE A 221 -18.25 -13.43 -5.47
N GLY A 222 -19.29 -14.27 -5.40
CA GLY A 222 -19.40 -15.34 -4.42
C GLY A 222 -18.25 -16.34 -4.51
N ILE A 223 -17.87 -16.75 -5.73
CA ILE A 223 -16.71 -17.63 -5.96
C ILE A 223 -15.42 -16.92 -5.52
N TYR A 224 -15.24 -15.65 -5.88
CA TYR A 224 -14.09 -14.85 -5.45
C TYR A 224 -13.99 -14.80 -3.92
N MET A 225 -15.07 -14.49 -3.21
CA MET A 225 -15.10 -14.44 -1.74
C MET A 225 -14.85 -15.81 -1.11
N LEU A 226 -15.40 -16.89 -1.68
CA LEU A 226 -15.13 -18.25 -1.21
C LEU A 226 -13.64 -18.59 -1.36
N VAL A 227 -13.05 -18.37 -2.53
CA VAL A 227 -11.65 -18.68 -2.77
C VAL A 227 -10.74 -17.80 -1.92
N SER A 228 -10.92 -16.48 -1.93
CA SER A 228 -10.05 -15.55 -1.21
C SER A 228 -10.24 -15.63 0.31
N VAL A 229 -11.45 -15.37 0.81
CA VAL A 229 -11.69 -15.23 2.26
C VAL A 229 -11.78 -16.60 2.94
N VAL A 230 -12.48 -17.57 2.35
CA VAL A 230 -12.67 -18.87 3.00
C VAL A 230 -11.49 -19.81 2.79
N VAL A 231 -10.93 -19.87 1.57
CA VAL A 231 -9.83 -20.81 1.30
C VAL A 231 -8.48 -20.17 1.59
N LEU A 232 -8.13 -19.07 0.90
CA LEU A 232 -6.77 -18.51 0.98
C LEU A 232 -6.44 -17.97 2.37
N ILE A 233 -7.30 -17.17 3.01
CA ILE A 233 -7.01 -16.67 4.36
C ILE A 233 -6.86 -17.80 5.38
N ASN A 234 -7.70 -18.84 5.32
CA ASN A 234 -7.59 -19.98 6.24
C ASN A 234 -6.29 -20.77 5.99
N LEU A 235 -5.85 -20.90 4.75
CA LEU A 235 -4.54 -21.48 4.43
C LEU A 235 -3.40 -20.61 4.94
N LEU A 236 -3.49 -19.27 4.86
CA LEU A 236 -2.50 -18.37 5.47
C LEU A 236 -2.40 -18.60 6.97
N ILE A 237 -3.54 -18.66 7.67
CA ILE A 237 -3.58 -18.91 9.11
C ILE A 237 -2.94 -20.26 9.43
N ALA A 238 -3.22 -21.31 8.65
CA ALA A 238 -2.62 -22.63 8.83
C ALA A 238 -1.09 -22.60 8.65
N MET A 239 -0.59 -21.97 7.58
CA MET A 239 0.86 -21.87 7.31
C MET A 239 1.57 -21.05 8.39
N MET A 240 0.97 -19.95 8.83
CA MET A 240 1.51 -19.10 9.89
C MET A 240 1.51 -19.84 11.25
N SER A 241 0.47 -20.64 11.52
CA SER A 241 0.38 -21.46 12.74
C SER A 241 1.43 -22.57 12.77
N ASP A 242 1.62 -23.30 11.68
CA ASP A 242 2.66 -24.34 11.57
C ASP A 242 4.06 -23.75 11.75
N THR A 243 4.34 -22.64 11.07
CA THR A 243 5.62 -21.94 11.19
C THR A 243 5.85 -21.44 12.61
N TYR A 244 4.82 -20.87 13.24
CA TYR A 244 4.89 -20.40 14.62
C TYR A 244 5.20 -21.56 15.59
N GLN A 245 4.51 -22.69 15.47
CA GLN A 245 4.75 -23.87 16.30
C GLN A 245 6.15 -24.45 16.09
N ARG A 246 6.62 -24.50 14.84
CA ARG A 246 7.97 -24.98 14.52
C ARG A 246 9.06 -24.10 15.14
N ILE A 247 8.92 -22.78 15.07
CA ILE A 247 9.89 -21.84 15.67
C ILE A 247 9.85 -21.91 17.21
N GLN A 248 8.69 -22.16 17.81
CA GLN A 248 8.57 -22.34 19.26
C GLN A 248 9.01 -23.72 19.77
N SER A 249 9.37 -24.65 18.90
CA SER A 249 9.81 -25.97 19.34
C SER A 249 11.08 -25.87 20.23
N PRO A 250 11.16 -26.65 21.33
CA PRO A 250 12.29 -26.58 22.28
C PRO A 250 13.67 -26.78 21.62
N THR A 251 13.71 -27.59 20.56
CA THR A 251 14.89 -27.86 19.74
C THR A 251 15.31 -26.66 18.90
N CYS A 252 14.37 -25.85 18.40
CA CYS A 252 14.68 -24.62 17.67
C CYS A 252 15.11 -23.49 18.61
N ILE A 253 14.43 -23.35 19.75
CA ILE A 253 14.80 -22.34 20.76
C ILE A 253 16.21 -22.59 21.32
N SER A 254 16.56 -23.85 21.61
CA SER A 254 17.89 -24.21 22.13
C SER A 254 19.02 -24.03 21.11
N SER A 255 18.74 -24.21 19.81
CA SER A 255 19.72 -23.95 18.74
C SER A 255 19.90 -22.45 18.47
N MET A 256 18.84 -21.65 18.56
CA MET A 256 18.94 -20.19 18.51
C MET A 256 19.70 -19.62 19.71
N ALA A 257 19.47 -20.13 20.92
CA ALA A 257 20.21 -19.72 22.12
C ALA A 257 21.71 -20.04 22.03
N LYS A 258 22.09 -21.14 21.38
CA LYS A 258 23.50 -21.51 21.12
C LYS A 258 24.17 -20.68 20.02
N ALA A 259 23.40 -20.12 19.10
CA ALA A 259 23.93 -19.29 18.01
C ALA A 259 24.09 -17.80 18.39
N ALA A 260 23.42 -17.37 19.46
CA ALA A 260 23.48 -16.01 20.00
C ALA A 260 24.51 -15.83 21.14
N ALA A 261 25.16 -16.92 21.57
CA ALA A 261 26.24 -16.95 22.56
C ALA A 261 27.58 -17.19 21.87
#